data_AF-A0A182FPX3-F1
#
_entry.id   AF-A0A182FPX3-F1
#
_cell.length_a   1.000
_cell.length_b   1.000
_cell.length_c   1.000
_cell.angle_alpha   90.00
_cell.angle_beta   90.00
_cell.angle_gamma   90.00
#
_symmetry.space_group_name_H-M   'P 1'
#
loop_
_entity.id
_entity.type
_entity.pdbx_description
1 polymer ?
#
loop_
_entity_poly.entity_id
_entity_poly.type
_entity_poly.pdbx_seq_one_letter_code
_entity_poly.pdbx_strand_id
1 'polypeptide(L)'
;MLSLTSVAFVRWTTSSLLASSARLLHTTPLDLAARKGTREKARKAKVKKVVEKVGFIRHDLRKKGKLSLSLINKHIDDSWKQEPKDNCWVSKYYKWRVYSVEEAIECHRETHHPTIYNLPNAPLFAHVELNMQAEKVTRFVDNFQRMVPIEHRFEHGENRNIIVFAKGQEPLQEAKEAGASLVGGLELIKEIQNGDLQLSEYPFVLAHPNILPELVAIRGLLKKNKFPNPRSGTLGVNLAEMINRYAHGISYSATKDEQQKDYGTIVACIGTLQMDSKHLESNLIALLQDVNSMRPKREGKFVTRVLLKSPPSGENLKIDPFLYIPAEASFSKKSSKAESAVDDEEEGDGDVEQKATATA
;
A
#
# COMPACT_ATOMS: atom_id res chain seq x y z
N MET A 1 108.50 15.75 -8.26
CA MET A 1 107.44 16.66 -7.79
C MET A 1 106.95 16.14 -6.45
N LEU A 2 106.85 17.07 -5.50
CA LEU A 2 106.38 16.98 -4.11
C LEU A 2 105.09 16.14 -3.95
N SER A 3 104.69 15.58 -2.80
CA SER A 3 105.31 15.24 -1.50
C SER A 3 104.16 14.75 -0.60
N LEU A 4 104.44 13.82 0.35
CA LEU A 4 103.79 13.66 1.67
C LEU A 4 102.31 13.16 1.64
N THR A 5 101.75 12.31 2.52
CA THR A 5 102.07 11.68 3.82
C THR A 5 100.86 10.74 4.09
N SER A 6 101.00 9.45 4.45
CA SER A 6 101.41 8.88 5.74
C SER A 6 100.26 8.59 6.73
N VAL A 7 100.30 7.37 7.32
CA VAL A 7 99.80 6.94 8.67
C VAL A 7 98.31 6.52 8.80
N ALA A 8 97.89 5.50 9.57
CA ALA A 8 98.44 4.23 10.07
C ALA A 8 97.31 3.46 10.81
N PHE A 9 97.54 2.16 11.04
CA PHE A 9 97.22 1.34 12.23
C PHE A 9 95.87 1.48 12.99
N VAL A 10 95.04 0.44 12.87
CA VAL A 10 94.81 -0.63 13.89
C VAL A 10 94.60 -0.22 15.37
N ARG A 11 93.43 -0.66 15.91
CA ARG A 11 93.16 -1.44 17.17
C ARG A 11 92.25 -0.82 18.25
N TRP A 12 91.30 -1.68 18.68
CA TRP A 12 90.80 -1.94 20.07
C TRP A 12 90.02 -0.81 20.76
N THR A 13 89.03 -1.00 21.64
CA THR A 13 88.32 -2.09 22.36
C THR A 13 87.20 -1.37 23.13
N THR A 14 86.01 -1.92 23.38
CA THR A 14 85.51 -2.44 24.69
C THR A 14 83.98 -2.21 24.70
N SER A 15 83.15 -3.23 25.02
CA SER A 15 82.43 -3.42 26.31
C SER A 15 81.35 -2.35 26.57
N SER A 16 80.12 -2.59 27.02
CA SER A 16 79.48 -3.73 27.68
C SER A 16 77.97 -3.47 27.78
N LEU A 17 77.19 -4.55 27.65
CA LEU A 17 76.11 -5.03 28.51
C LEU A 17 75.03 -4.09 29.09
N LEU A 18 73.80 -4.59 28.88
CA LEU A 18 72.63 -4.68 29.77
C LEU A 18 71.52 -3.63 29.70
N ALA A 19 70.31 -4.19 29.58
CA ALA A 19 69.01 -3.69 29.99
C ALA A 19 68.33 -2.62 29.12
N SER A 20 67.19 -2.97 28.51
CA SER A 20 65.88 -2.68 29.11
C SER A 20 64.76 -2.84 28.08
N SER A 21 63.69 -3.51 28.51
CA SER A 21 62.38 -3.52 27.87
C SER A 21 61.92 -2.09 27.55
N ALA A 22 61.73 -1.77 26.28
CA ALA A 22 60.96 -0.60 25.88
C ALA A 22 60.16 -0.94 24.62
N ARG A 23 58.85 -1.11 24.80
CA ARG A 23 57.89 -1.01 23.71
C ARG A 23 58.19 0.30 22.97
N LEU A 24 58.46 0.23 21.67
CA LEU A 24 58.47 1.42 20.83
C LEU A 24 57.07 2.03 20.89
N LEU A 25 56.92 3.06 21.71
CA LEU A 25 55.74 3.91 21.73
C LEU A 25 55.67 4.57 20.36
N HIS A 26 54.73 4.11 19.53
CA HIS A 26 54.39 4.75 18.27
C HIS A 26 53.76 6.11 18.61
N THR A 27 54.58 7.15 18.74
CA THR A 27 54.16 8.53 18.95
C THR A 27 53.68 9.13 17.63
N THR A 28 52.65 8.56 17.02
CA THR A 28 51.81 9.35 16.13
C THR A 28 50.81 10.09 16.99
N PRO A 29 50.71 11.42 16.90
CA PRO A 29 49.65 12.13 17.58
C PRO A 29 48.31 11.55 17.12
N LEU A 30 47.54 11.01 18.07
CA LEU A 30 46.12 10.76 17.94
C LEU A 30 45.41 12.12 17.90
N ASP A 31 45.65 12.89 16.85
CA ASP A 31 44.76 13.97 16.48
C ASP A 31 43.48 13.31 15.94
N LEU A 32 42.58 13.00 16.86
CA LEU A 32 41.14 12.94 16.61
C LEU A 32 40.67 14.34 16.21
N ALA A 33 41.21 14.87 15.11
CA ALA A 33 40.65 15.98 14.39
C ALA A 33 39.31 15.49 13.85
N ALA A 34 38.26 15.83 14.59
CA ALA A 34 36.86 15.64 14.22
C ALA A 34 36.69 15.80 12.71
N ARG A 35 36.26 14.71 12.05
CA ARG A 35 36.03 14.61 10.60
C ARG A 35 35.60 15.97 10.04
N LYS A 36 36.37 16.58 9.14
CA LYS A 36 36.03 17.87 8.48
C LYS A 36 34.55 17.98 8.12
N GLY A 37 33.95 16.87 7.65
CA GLY A 37 32.52 16.77 7.34
C GLY A 37 31.53 16.94 8.50
N THR A 38 31.83 16.54 9.74
CA THR A 38 30.93 16.77 10.89
C THR A 38 30.98 18.21 11.37
N ARG A 39 32.15 18.85 11.32
CA ARG A 39 32.32 20.26 11.68
C ARG A 39 31.75 21.19 10.61
N GLU A 40 31.85 20.82 9.33
CA GLU A 40 31.17 21.49 8.22
C GLU A 40 29.64 21.28 8.25
N LYS A 41 29.15 20.07 8.57
CA LYS A 41 27.72 19.84 8.80
C LYS A 41 27.21 20.62 10.00
N ALA A 42 27.95 20.66 11.10
CA ALA A 42 27.61 21.46 12.27
C ALA A 42 27.66 22.97 11.97
N ARG A 43 28.61 23.44 11.16
CA ARG A 43 28.64 24.82 10.67
C ARG A 43 27.43 25.13 9.78
N LYS A 44 27.11 24.27 8.81
CA LYS A 44 25.92 24.42 7.95
C LYS A 44 24.62 24.37 8.74
N ALA A 45 24.53 23.54 9.79
CA ALA A 45 23.39 23.49 10.70
C ALA A 45 23.30 24.73 11.62
N LYS A 46 24.45 25.32 11.97
CA LYS A 46 24.55 26.57 12.76
C LYS A 46 24.41 27.85 11.94
N VAL A 47 24.49 27.78 10.60
CA VAL A 47 24.00 28.86 9.75
C VAL A 47 22.50 28.91 9.99
N LYS A 48 22.08 29.87 10.84
CA LYS A 48 20.67 30.23 10.99
C LYS A 48 20.16 30.39 9.57
N LYS A 49 19.22 29.53 9.16
CA LYS A 49 18.49 29.68 7.91
C LYS A 49 17.87 31.07 8.03
N VAL A 50 18.50 32.07 7.42
CA VAL A 50 18.00 33.43 7.42
C VAL A 50 16.69 33.28 6.67
N VAL A 51 15.60 33.27 7.43
CA VAL A 51 14.27 33.36 6.86
C VAL A 51 14.25 34.76 6.31
N GLU A 52 14.66 34.91 5.05
CA GLU A 52 14.41 36.11 4.28
C GLU A 52 12.91 36.35 4.45
N LYS A 53 12.57 37.41 5.19
CA LYS A 53 11.18 37.84 5.31
C LYS A 53 10.79 38.22 3.89
N VAL A 54 10.19 37.26 3.19
CA VAL A 54 9.65 37.48 1.86
C VAL A 54 8.76 38.71 1.98
N GLY A 55 9.14 39.80 1.31
CA GLY A 55 8.42 41.06 1.37
C GLY A 55 6.94 40.80 1.09
N PHE A 56 6.06 41.54 1.75
CA PHE A 56 4.60 41.37 1.63
C PHE A 56 4.19 41.23 0.16
N ILE A 57 3.87 40.01 -0.25
CA ILE A 57 3.37 39.74 -1.59
C ILE A 57 1.92 40.22 -1.59
N ARG A 58 1.62 41.27 -2.38
CA ARG A 58 0.24 41.73 -2.59
C ARG A 58 -0.63 40.52 -2.97
N HIS A 59 -1.81 40.42 -2.36
CA HIS A 59 -2.68 39.24 -2.45
C HIS A 59 -2.92 38.76 -3.90
N ASP A 60 -2.99 39.71 -4.84
CA ASP A 60 -3.24 39.46 -6.27
C ASP A 60 -2.05 38.80 -7.00
N LEU A 61 -0.82 39.08 -6.55
CA LEU A 61 0.40 38.49 -7.11
C LEU A 61 0.69 37.09 -6.56
N ARG A 62 0.08 36.74 -5.42
CA ARG A 62 0.24 35.41 -4.78
C ARG A 62 -0.33 34.27 -5.61
N LYS A 63 -1.32 34.56 -6.44
CA LYS A 63 -2.01 33.57 -7.29
C LYS A 63 -1.44 33.48 -8.71
N LYS A 64 -0.76 34.51 -9.22
CA LYS A 64 -0.24 34.54 -10.60
C LYS A 64 0.85 33.50 -10.90
N GLY A 65 1.61 33.06 -9.90
CA GLY A 65 2.63 32.01 -10.06
C GLY A 65 2.11 30.58 -10.02
N LYS A 66 0.83 30.38 -9.69
CA LYS A 66 0.17 29.08 -9.77
C LYS A 66 -0.70 29.11 -11.03
N LEU A 67 -0.20 28.56 -12.12
CA LEU A 67 -1.07 28.19 -13.25
C LEU A 67 -2.19 27.34 -12.64
N SER A 68 -3.39 27.91 -12.52
CA SER A 68 -4.57 27.17 -12.10
C SER A 68 -4.98 26.31 -13.27
N LEU A 69 -4.26 25.19 -13.46
CA LEU A 69 -4.79 24.09 -14.25
C LEU A 69 -6.14 23.78 -13.62
N SER A 70 -7.23 24.02 -14.36
CA SER A 70 -8.58 23.68 -13.92
C SER A 70 -8.59 22.18 -13.64
N LEU A 71 -8.63 21.82 -12.36
CA LEU A 71 -8.71 20.43 -11.95
C LEU A 71 -10.09 19.93 -12.37
N ILE A 72 -10.13 19.07 -13.39
CA ILE A 72 -11.36 18.41 -13.81
C ILE A 72 -11.64 17.33 -12.77
N ASN A 73 -12.81 17.40 -12.12
CA ASN A 73 -13.25 16.36 -11.20
C ASN A 73 -13.45 15.05 -11.99
N LYS A 74 -12.74 14.00 -11.59
CA LYS A 74 -12.78 12.68 -12.23
C LYS A 74 -13.99 11.86 -11.83
N HIS A 75 -14.62 12.18 -10.70
CA HIS A 75 -15.90 11.58 -10.35
C HIS A 75 -16.96 12.10 -11.31
N ILE A 76 -17.47 11.21 -12.16
CA ILE A 76 -18.57 11.52 -13.07
C ILE A 76 -19.86 11.25 -12.31
N ASP A 77 -20.63 12.30 -12.08
CA ASP A 77 -22.01 12.19 -11.63
C ASP A 77 -22.95 12.39 -12.81
N ASP A 78 -23.67 11.32 -13.16
CA ASP A 78 -24.66 11.28 -14.24
C ASP A 78 -26.11 11.28 -13.71
N SER A 79 -26.32 11.49 -12.40
CA SER A 79 -27.65 11.39 -11.77
C SER A 79 -28.69 12.37 -12.33
N TRP A 80 -28.24 13.55 -12.79
CA TRP A 80 -29.08 14.61 -13.35
C TRP A 80 -29.44 14.41 -14.82
N LYS A 81 -28.89 13.39 -15.49
CA LYS A 81 -29.18 13.09 -16.89
C LYS A 81 -30.42 12.22 -17.03
N GLN A 82 -31.02 12.22 -18.22
CA GLN A 82 -32.19 11.39 -18.53
C GLN A 82 -31.78 9.97 -18.88
N GLU A 83 -32.68 9.00 -18.67
CA GLU A 83 -32.47 7.63 -19.16
C GLU A 83 -32.77 7.56 -20.66
N PRO A 84 -31.95 6.82 -21.43
CA PRO A 84 -32.17 6.69 -22.87
C PRO A 84 -33.46 5.89 -23.11
N LYS A 85 -34.34 6.44 -23.96
CA LYS A 85 -35.58 5.76 -24.40
C LYS A 85 -35.37 4.94 -25.66
N ASP A 86 -34.55 5.48 -26.57
CA ASP A 86 -34.25 4.88 -27.86
C ASP A 86 -32.97 4.05 -27.80
N ASN A 87 -32.68 3.28 -28.85
CA ASN A 87 -31.46 2.49 -28.97
C ASN A 87 -30.21 3.33 -29.31
N CYS A 88 -30.40 4.51 -29.89
CA CYS A 88 -29.33 5.41 -30.29
C CYS A 88 -29.51 6.76 -29.59
N TRP A 89 -28.53 7.16 -28.79
CA TRP A 89 -28.59 8.41 -28.05
C TRP A 89 -27.22 9.07 -27.93
N VAL A 90 -27.22 10.38 -27.69
CA VAL A 90 -25.98 11.16 -27.51
C VAL A 90 -25.54 11.05 -26.04
N SER A 91 -24.42 10.37 -25.79
CA SER A 91 -23.84 10.11 -24.45
C SER A 91 -23.73 11.34 -23.52
N LYS A 92 -23.63 12.55 -24.09
CA LYS A 92 -23.57 13.79 -23.30
C LYS A 92 -24.83 14.03 -22.46
N TYR A 93 -26.02 13.73 -22.98
CA TYR A 93 -27.31 14.12 -22.37
C TYR A 93 -27.98 13.01 -21.55
N TYR A 94 -27.55 11.77 -21.74
CA TYR A 94 -28.17 10.60 -21.13
C TYR A 94 -27.26 9.94 -20.10
N LYS A 95 -27.86 9.24 -19.14
CA LYS A 95 -27.15 8.43 -18.16
C LYS A 95 -26.35 7.35 -18.87
N TRP A 96 -25.24 6.94 -18.25
CA TRP A 96 -24.45 5.86 -18.80
C TRP A 96 -25.20 4.53 -18.62
N ARG A 97 -25.39 3.76 -19.71
CA ARG A 97 -26.00 2.44 -19.66
C ARG A 97 -25.23 1.55 -18.68
N VAL A 98 -25.98 0.89 -17.81
CA VAL A 98 -25.46 -0.11 -16.89
C VAL A 98 -25.79 -1.49 -17.44
N TYR A 99 -24.82 -2.38 -17.42
CA TYR A 99 -24.92 -3.77 -17.84
C TYR A 99 -24.93 -4.69 -16.62
N SER A 100 -25.58 -5.85 -16.75
CA SER A 100 -25.33 -6.97 -15.86
C SER A 100 -23.91 -7.53 -16.11
N VAL A 101 -23.37 -8.27 -15.15
CA VAL A 101 -22.03 -8.88 -15.30
C VAL A 101 -22.04 -9.87 -16.47
N GLU A 102 -23.09 -10.68 -16.59
CA GLU A 102 -23.25 -11.66 -17.68
C GLU A 102 -23.30 -10.97 -19.05
N GLU A 103 -24.15 -9.95 -19.21
CA GLU A 103 -24.25 -9.17 -20.46
C GLU A 103 -22.92 -8.51 -20.81
N ALA A 104 -22.21 -7.97 -19.83
CA ALA A 104 -20.93 -7.32 -20.07
C ALA A 104 -19.86 -8.34 -20.54
N ILE A 105 -19.86 -9.55 -19.99
CA ILE A 105 -18.96 -10.63 -20.41
C ILE A 105 -19.30 -11.09 -21.83
N GLU A 106 -20.58 -11.21 -22.16
CA GLU A 106 -21.03 -11.61 -23.49
C GLU A 106 -20.61 -10.59 -24.56
N CYS A 107 -20.83 -9.29 -24.32
CA CYS A 107 -20.32 -8.22 -25.18
C CYS A 107 -18.79 -8.31 -25.39
N HIS A 108 -18.02 -8.58 -24.31
CA HIS A 108 -16.57 -8.77 -24.45
C HIS A 108 -16.23 -10.05 -25.24
N ARG A 109 -16.98 -11.14 -25.11
CA ARG A 109 -16.75 -12.35 -25.93
C ARG A 109 -17.05 -12.12 -27.41
N GLU A 110 -18.10 -11.36 -27.73
CA GLU A 110 -18.43 -10.98 -29.10
C GLU A 110 -17.30 -10.16 -29.73
N THR A 111 -16.77 -9.16 -29.02
CA THR A 111 -15.65 -8.36 -29.53
C THR A 111 -14.39 -9.21 -29.73
N HIS A 112 -14.12 -10.19 -28.86
CA HIS A 112 -12.95 -11.06 -28.93
C HIS A 112 -13.08 -12.24 -29.89
N HIS A 113 -14.17 -12.31 -30.66
CA HIS A 113 -14.41 -13.34 -31.65
C HIS A 113 -13.23 -13.48 -32.64
N PRO A 114 -12.92 -14.71 -33.13
CA PRO A 114 -11.88 -14.97 -34.12
C PRO A 114 -11.88 -14.05 -35.35
N THR A 115 -13.06 -13.60 -35.77
CA THR A 115 -13.23 -12.69 -36.92
C THR A 115 -12.80 -11.25 -36.63
N ILE A 116 -12.80 -10.80 -35.37
CA ILE A 116 -12.55 -9.41 -34.99
C ILE A 116 -11.13 -9.29 -34.43
N TYR A 117 -10.93 -9.68 -33.16
CA TYR A 117 -9.63 -9.54 -32.48
C TYR A 117 -8.84 -10.85 -32.40
N ASN A 118 -9.46 -12.00 -32.64
CA ASN A 118 -8.79 -13.30 -32.62
C ASN A 118 -8.05 -13.62 -31.32
N LEU A 119 -8.65 -13.24 -30.19
CA LEU A 119 -8.11 -13.46 -28.84
C LEU A 119 -9.20 -13.96 -27.89
N PRO A 120 -9.68 -15.21 -28.06
CA PRO A 120 -10.76 -15.74 -27.24
C PRO A 120 -10.38 -15.92 -25.76
N ASN A 121 -9.08 -16.05 -25.45
CA ASN A 121 -8.56 -16.19 -24.08
C ASN A 121 -8.03 -14.86 -23.50
N ALA A 122 -8.62 -13.73 -23.89
CA ALA A 122 -8.20 -12.44 -23.36
C ALA A 122 -8.51 -12.31 -21.85
N PRO A 123 -7.65 -11.61 -21.08
CA PRO A 123 -7.92 -11.30 -19.69
C PRO A 123 -9.03 -10.25 -19.54
N LEU A 124 -9.87 -10.43 -18.54
CA LEU A 124 -10.94 -9.50 -18.17
C LEU A 124 -10.52 -8.71 -16.93
N PHE A 125 -10.47 -7.38 -17.06
CA PHE A 125 -10.10 -6.47 -15.99
C PHE A 125 -11.32 -5.74 -15.44
N ALA A 126 -11.42 -5.65 -14.11
CA ALA A 126 -12.26 -4.67 -13.43
C ALA A 126 -11.46 -3.41 -13.11
N HIS A 127 -11.95 -2.31 -13.62
CA HIS A 127 -11.56 -0.97 -13.21
C HIS A 127 -12.56 -0.49 -12.15
N VAL A 128 -12.11 -0.43 -10.90
CA VAL A 128 -12.93 0.04 -9.77
C VAL A 128 -12.47 1.43 -9.39
N GLU A 129 -13.42 2.36 -9.37
CA GLU A 129 -13.19 3.73 -8.95
C GLU A 129 -13.64 3.91 -7.51
N LEU A 130 -12.76 4.54 -6.74
CA LEU A 130 -12.94 4.72 -5.31
C LEU A 130 -13.01 6.20 -4.95
N ASN A 131 -13.78 6.48 -3.91
CA ASN A 131 -13.69 7.72 -3.16
C ASN A 131 -12.82 7.49 -1.91
N MET A 132 -11.57 7.92 -2.01
CA MET A 132 -10.51 7.80 -1.01
C MET A 132 -10.56 8.86 0.09
N GLN A 133 -11.63 9.66 0.18
CA GLN A 133 -11.81 10.58 1.30
C GLN A 133 -11.90 9.79 2.62
N ALA A 134 -11.17 10.24 3.65
CA ALA A 134 -11.25 9.64 4.98
C ALA A 134 -12.41 10.25 5.80
N GLU A 135 -12.50 9.92 7.09
CA GLU A 135 -13.49 10.49 8.01
C GLU A 135 -13.41 12.03 8.09
N LYS A 136 -12.20 12.59 8.04
CA LYS A 136 -11.97 14.03 7.95
C LYS A 136 -11.75 14.42 6.49
N VAL A 137 -12.42 15.46 6.02
CA VAL A 137 -12.31 16.00 4.64
C VAL A 137 -10.85 16.31 4.24
N THR A 138 -10.01 16.70 5.19
CA THR A 138 -8.59 17.02 4.93
C THR A 138 -7.68 15.80 4.84
N ARG A 139 -8.18 14.61 5.15
CA ARG A 139 -7.42 13.36 5.15
C ARG A 139 -7.95 12.43 4.07
N PHE A 140 -7.03 11.71 3.45
CA PHE A 140 -7.33 10.76 2.38
C PHE A 140 -6.72 9.40 2.75
N VAL A 141 -7.38 8.32 2.34
CA VAL A 141 -6.91 6.95 2.49
C VAL A 141 -5.60 6.79 1.71
N ASP A 142 -4.60 6.13 2.29
CA ASP A 142 -3.33 5.89 1.59
C ASP A 142 -3.42 4.78 0.55
N ASN A 143 -2.46 4.78 -0.39
CA ASN A 143 -2.36 3.71 -1.36
C ASN A 143 -2.15 2.39 -0.62
N PHE A 144 -2.86 1.36 -1.04
CA PHE A 144 -2.76 0.04 -0.42
C PHE A 144 -2.78 -1.06 -1.47
N GLN A 145 -2.17 -2.18 -1.13
CA GLN A 145 -2.09 -3.38 -1.96
C GLN A 145 -2.60 -4.55 -1.15
N ARG A 146 -3.46 -5.38 -1.74
CA ARG A 146 -4.02 -6.57 -1.10
C ARG A 146 -4.18 -7.70 -2.10
N MET A 147 -4.31 -8.90 -1.54
CA MET A 147 -4.63 -10.12 -2.27
C MET A 147 -5.99 -10.63 -1.80
N VAL A 148 -6.89 -10.85 -2.75
CA VAL A 148 -8.22 -11.39 -2.49
C VAL A 148 -8.18 -12.90 -2.68
N PRO A 149 -8.58 -13.71 -1.67
CA PRO A 149 -8.78 -15.13 -1.89
C PRO A 149 -9.97 -15.34 -2.83
N ILE A 150 -9.79 -16.17 -3.86
CA ILE A 150 -10.83 -16.49 -4.83
C ILE A 150 -11.11 -17.99 -4.84
N GLU A 151 -12.34 -18.34 -5.19
CA GLU A 151 -12.76 -19.74 -5.34
C GLU A 151 -12.35 -20.27 -6.71
N HIS A 152 -12.62 -19.51 -7.77
CA HIS A 152 -12.37 -19.91 -9.16
C HIS A 152 -10.99 -19.44 -9.62
N ARG A 153 -10.05 -20.38 -9.63
CA ARG A 153 -8.64 -20.13 -10.00
C ARG A 153 -8.50 -19.95 -11.51
N PHE A 154 -7.54 -19.11 -11.89
CA PHE A 154 -7.15 -18.89 -13.28
C PHE A 154 -5.66 -18.55 -13.36
N GLU A 155 -5.11 -18.57 -14.58
CA GLU A 155 -3.72 -18.24 -14.84
C GLU A 155 -3.53 -16.73 -14.92
N HIS A 156 -2.69 -16.18 -14.04
CA HIS A 156 -2.49 -14.73 -13.93
C HIS A 156 -1.42 -14.18 -14.89
N GLY A 157 -0.62 -15.05 -15.52
CA GLY A 157 0.51 -14.63 -16.37
C GLY A 157 1.66 -13.94 -15.61
N GLU A 158 1.65 -13.99 -14.27
CA GLU A 158 2.65 -13.38 -13.39
C GLU A 158 3.45 -14.46 -12.66
N ASN A 159 4.74 -14.21 -12.41
CA ASN A 159 5.55 -15.07 -11.56
C ASN A 159 5.07 -14.96 -10.11
N ARG A 160 4.57 -16.05 -9.52
CA ARG A 160 4.05 -16.08 -8.14
C ARG A 160 4.94 -16.90 -7.20
N ASN A 161 6.24 -16.62 -7.23
CA ASN A 161 7.18 -17.27 -6.30
C ASN A 161 6.99 -16.69 -4.89
N ILE A 162 6.76 -17.58 -3.93
CA ILE A 162 6.46 -17.24 -2.54
C ILE A 162 7.62 -17.69 -1.67
N ILE A 163 8.17 -16.76 -0.88
CA ILE A 163 9.15 -17.05 0.16
C ILE A 163 8.50 -16.91 1.53
N VAL A 164 8.69 -17.90 2.39
CA VAL A 164 8.09 -17.94 3.74
C VAL A 164 9.17 -17.95 4.81
N PHE A 165 9.05 -17.02 5.76
CA PHE A 165 9.90 -16.96 6.94
C PHE A 165 9.17 -17.44 8.17
N ALA A 166 9.72 -18.43 8.86
CA ALA A 166 9.18 -18.92 10.12
C ALA A 166 10.28 -19.42 11.07
N LYS A 167 9.93 -19.57 12.34
CA LYS A 167 10.81 -20.14 13.38
C LYS A 167 10.13 -21.37 13.97
N GLY A 168 10.84 -22.50 14.00
CA GLY A 168 10.34 -23.80 14.47
C GLY A 168 10.01 -24.75 13.33
N GLN A 169 10.15 -26.06 13.55
CA GLN A 169 10.00 -27.06 12.47
C GLN A 169 8.55 -27.17 11.96
N GLU A 170 7.56 -27.07 12.84
CA GLU A 170 6.13 -27.16 12.51
C GLU A 170 5.69 -26.14 11.44
N PRO A 171 5.85 -24.81 11.63
CA PRO A 171 5.41 -23.83 10.62
C PRO A 171 6.23 -23.91 9.33
N LEU A 172 7.48 -24.38 9.39
CA LEU A 172 8.28 -24.62 8.19
C LEU A 172 7.74 -25.80 7.38
N GLN A 173 7.31 -26.87 8.05
CA GLN A 173 6.73 -28.02 7.38
C GLN A 173 5.37 -27.69 6.76
N GLU A 174 4.50 -27.00 7.50
CA GLU A 174 3.21 -26.51 6.99
C GLU A 174 3.39 -25.67 5.72
N ALA A 175 4.37 -24.75 5.73
CA ALA A 175 4.64 -23.90 4.57
C ALA A 175 5.16 -24.68 3.36
N LYS A 176 5.97 -25.73 3.58
CA LYS A 176 6.46 -26.61 2.50
C LYS A 176 5.32 -27.44 1.92
N GLU A 177 4.45 -27.99 2.76
CA GLU A 177 3.28 -28.78 2.33
C GLU A 177 2.26 -27.93 1.56
N ALA A 178 2.10 -26.66 1.93
CA ALA A 178 1.24 -25.71 1.22
C ALA A 178 1.80 -25.25 -0.15
N GLY A 179 3.03 -25.63 -0.51
CA GLY A 179 3.62 -25.33 -1.83
C GLY A 179 4.38 -24.01 -1.90
N ALA A 180 4.94 -23.50 -0.80
CA ALA A 180 5.86 -22.37 -0.86
C ALA A 180 7.13 -22.71 -1.65
N SER A 181 7.61 -21.78 -2.49
CA SER A 181 8.80 -21.99 -3.33
C SER A 181 10.08 -22.13 -2.50
N LEU A 182 10.21 -21.31 -1.46
CA LEU A 182 11.34 -21.35 -0.55
C LEU A 182 10.87 -21.06 0.88
N VAL A 183 11.35 -21.87 1.82
CA VAL A 183 10.96 -21.78 3.23
C VAL A 183 12.22 -21.78 4.08
N GLY A 184 12.35 -20.84 5.00
CA GLY A 184 13.49 -20.80 5.91
C GLY A 184 13.28 -19.95 7.15
N GLY A 185 14.23 -20.05 8.07
CA GLY A 185 14.28 -19.25 9.29
C GLY A 185 15.48 -18.32 9.29
N LEU A 186 16.28 -18.40 10.36
CA LEU A 186 17.47 -17.57 10.56
C LEU A 186 18.56 -17.76 9.51
N GLU A 187 18.74 -18.99 9.01
CA GLU A 187 19.77 -19.32 8.02
C GLU A 187 19.53 -18.58 6.71
N LEU A 188 18.29 -18.65 6.21
CA LEU A 188 17.87 -17.97 5.00
C LEU A 188 18.01 -16.44 5.14
N ILE A 189 17.69 -15.88 6.31
CA ILE A 189 17.88 -14.45 6.59
C ILE A 189 19.37 -14.05 6.44
N LYS A 190 20.31 -14.89 6.89
CA LYS A 190 21.75 -14.63 6.75
C LYS A 190 22.21 -14.74 5.30
N GLU A 191 21.73 -15.74 4.55
CA GLU A 191 22.04 -15.89 3.11
C GLU A 191 21.57 -14.65 2.31
N ILE A 192 20.41 -14.09 2.64
CA ILE A 192 19.92 -12.84 2.03
C ILE A 192 20.82 -11.65 2.39
N GLN A 193 21.31 -11.58 3.63
CA GLN A 193 22.22 -10.52 4.05
C GLN A 193 23.58 -10.60 3.36
N ASN A 194 24.08 -11.82 3.16
CA ASN A 194 25.32 -12.08 2.45
C ASN A 194 25.19 -11.82 0.93
N GLY A 195 23.97 -11.86 0.40
CA GLY A 195 23.68 -11.63 -1.01
C GLY A 195 23.64 -12.90 -1.86
N ASP A 196 23.63 -14.07 -1.22
CA ASP A 196 23.59 -15.38 -1.91
C ASP A 196 22.21 -15.61 -2.56
N LEU A 197 21.15 -15.07 -1.93
CA LEU A 197 19.77 -15.16 -2.42
C LEU A 197 19.25 -13.81 -2.91
N GLN A 198 18.77 -13.78 -4.16
CA GLN A 198 18.18 -12.59 -4.76
C GLN A 198 16.68 -12.48 -4.45
N LEU A 199 16.34 -11.59 -3.52
CA LEU A 199 14.94 -11.27 -3.16
C LEU A 199 14.09 -10.68 -4.30
N SER A 200 14.71 -10.32 -5.41
CA SER A 200 14.03 -9.79 -6.59
C SER A 200 13.17 -10.85 -7.30
N GLU A 201 13.57 -12.12 -7.22
CA GLU A 201 12.88 -13.25 -7.84
C GLU A 201 11.60 -13.65 -7.10
N TYR A 202 11.48 -13.24 -5.84
CA TYR A 202 10.34 -13.52 -4.96
C TYR A 202 9.46 -12.26 -4.83
N PRO A 203 8.35 -12.16 -5.58
CA PRO A 203 7.42 -11.05 -5.45
C PRO A 203 6.76 -11.02 -4.08
N PHE A 204 6.41 -12.18 -3.54
CA PHE A 204 5.63 -12.32 -2.31
C PHE A 204 6.48 -12.86 -1.16
N VAL A 205 6.52 -12.10 -0.07
CA VAL A 205 7.22 -12.44 1.16
C VAL A 205 6.19 -12.62 2.27
N LEU A 206 6.10 -13.83 2.80
CA LEU A 206 5.22 -14.17 3.91
C LEU A 206 6.06 -14.46 5.16
N ALA A 207 5.50 -14.16 6.33
CA ALA A 207 6.18 -14.43 7.57
C ALA A 207 5.21 -14.86 8.68
N HIS A 208 5.70 -15.72 9.57
CA HIS A 208 5.07 -16.01 10.85
C HIS A 208 5.50 -14.94 11.89
N PRO A 209 4.63 -14.46 12.81
CA PRO A 209 4.97 -13.43 13.79
C PRO A 209 6.24 -13.72 14.63
N ASN A 210 6.54 -14.99 14.86
CA ASN A 210 7.68 -15.45 15.66
C ASN A 210 9.05 -15.02 15.11
N ILE A 211 9.20 -14.86 13.78
CA ILE A 211 10.49 -14.55 13.13
C ILE A 211 10.70 -13.03 12.94
N LEU A 212 9.68 -12.21 13.24
CA LEU A 212 9.72 -10.77 12.95
C LEU A 212 10.93 -10.02 13.52
N PRO A 213 11.37 -10.25 14.77
CA PRO A 213 12.52 -9.53 15.34
C PRO A 213 13.79 -9.71 14.52
N GLU A 214 13.97 -10.91 13.97
CA GLU A 214 15.14 -11.29 13.18
C GLU A 214 15.01 -10.77 11.73
N LEU A 215 13.78 -10.74 11.20
CA LEU A 215 13.47 -10.22 9.86
C LEU A 215 13.71 -8.70 9.71
N VAL A 216 13.73 -7.93 10.80
CA VAL A 216 14.01 -6.49 10.77
C VAL A 216 15.37 -6.19 10.13
N ALA A 217 16.35 -7.09 10.27
CA ALA A 217 17.69 -6.90 9.73
C ALA A 217 17.71 -6.80 8.18
N ILE A 218 16.80 -7.50 7.49
CA ILE A 218 16.70 -7.45 6.02
C ILE A 218 15.74 -6.37 5.50
N ARG A 219 15.12 -5.57 6.38
CA ARG A 219 14.16 -4.52 6.01
C ARG A 219 14.74 -3.50 5.03
N GLY A 220 16.04 -3.21 5.11
CA GLY A 220 16.72 -2.28 4.20
C GLY A 220 16.95 -2.85 2.79
N LEU A 221 17.00 -4.17 2.65
CA LEU A 221 17.19 -4.88 1.38
C LEU A 221 15.84 -5.11 0.67
N LEU A 222 14.77 -5.25 1.44
CA LEU A 222 13.40 -5.34 0.93
C LEU A 222 12.95 -4.01 0.32
N LYS A 223 12.22 -4.06 -0.81
CA LYS A 223 11.51 -2.89 -1.34
C LYS A 223 10.55 -2.35 -0.28
N LYS A 224 10.39 -1.02 -0.19
CA LYS A 224 9.63 -0.33 0.89
C LYS A 224 8.25 -0.91 1.20
N ASN A 225 7.55 -1.47 0.20
CA ASN A 225 6.18 -1.98 0.34
C ASN A 225 6.08 -3.52 0.46
N LYS A 226 7.21 -4.24 0.46
CA LYS A 226 7.25 -5.72 0.49
C LYS A 226 7.47 -6.30 1.89
N PHE A 227 7.75 -5.47 2.89
CA PHE A 227 7.96 -5.97 4.25
C PHE A 227 6.65 -6.56 4.81
N PRO A 228 6.67 -7.75 5.46
CA PRO A 228 5.46 -8.36 5.98
C PRO A 228 4.71 -7.46 6.97
N ASN A 229 3.42 -7.27 6.71
CA ASN A 229 2.52 -6.45 7.52
C ASN A 229 1.21 -7.22 7.78
N PRO A 230 0.60 -7.17 8.97
CA PRO A 230 -0.69 -7.82 9.22
C PRO A 230 -1.79 -7.23 8.33
N ARG A 231 -1.72 -5.92 8.04
CA ARG A 231 -2.74 -5.22 7.24
C ARG A 231 -2.78 -5.69 5.78
N SER A 232 -1.63 -6.05 5.21
CA SER A 232 -1.57 -6.60 3.85
C SER A 232 -1.94 -8.08 3.79
N GLY A 233 -2.01 -8.78 4.94
CA GLY A 233 -2.26 -10.23 5.01
C GLY A 233 -1.02 -11.09 4.77
N THR A 234 0.18 -10.48 4.71
CA THR A 234 1.48 -11.17 4.54
C THR A 234 2.07 -11.69 5.85
N LEU A 235 1.45 -11.37 6.97
CA LEU A 235 1.91 -11.75 8.31
C LEU A 235 0.75 -12.38 9.07
N GLY A 236 0.92 -13.63 9.50
CA GLY A 236 -0.13 -14.39 10.18
C GLY A 236 0.39 -15.71 10.74
N VAL A 237 -0.47 -16.39 11.49
CA VAL A 237 -0.17 -17.70 12.10
C VAL A 237 -0.45 -18.83 11.12
N ASN A 238 -1.59 -18.78 10.42
CA ASN A 238 -2.00 -19.78 9.44
C ASN A 238 -1.24 -19.61 8.12
N LEU A 239 -0.15 -20.34 7.93
CA LEU A 239 0.70 -20.20 6.75
C LEU A 239 0.06 -20.85 5.51
N ALA A 240 -0.61 -21.99 5.67
CA ALA A 240 -1.23 -22.70 4.55
C ALA A 240 -2.29 -21.86 3.82
N GLU A 241 -3.20 -21.23 4.56
CA GLU A 241 -4.24 -20.36 4.01
C GLU A 241 -3.64 -19.12 3.31
N MET A 242 -2.60 -18.55 3.91
CA MET A 242 -1.89 -17.41 3.34
C MET A 242 -1.22 -17.80 2.02
N ILE A 243 -0.47 -18.90 1.99
CA ILE A 243 0.22 -19.36 0.77
C ILE A 243 -0.79 -19.59 -0.35
N ASN A 244 -1.90 -20.27 -0.07
CA ASN A 244 -2.98 -20.48 -1.03
C ASN A 244 -3.59 -19.15 -1.54
N ARG A 245 -3.80 -18.18 -0.65
CA ARG A 245 -4.31 -16.85 -1.01
C ARG A 245 -3.35 -16.10 -1.93
N TYR A 246 -2.03 -16.15 -1.69
CA TYR A 246 -1.04 -15.45 -2.53
C TYR A 246 -0.74 -16.20 -3.83
N ALA A 247 -0.82 -17.53 -3.82
CA ALA A 247 -0.63 -18.35 -5.01
C ALA A 247 -1.75 -18.17 -6.03
N HIS A 248 -3.01 -18.13 -5.59
CA HIS A 248 -4.16 -18.13 -6.50
C HIS A 248 -5.00 -16.85 -6.49
N GLY A 249 -4.88 -16.00 -5.47
CA GLY A 249 -5.73 -14.83 -5.29
C GLY A 249 -5.56 -13.74 -6.34
N ILE A 250 -6.50 -12.80 -6.37
CA ILE A 250 -6.43 -11.62 -7.23
C ILE A 250 -5.61 -10.55 -6.52
N SER A 251 -4.53 -10.10 -7.16
CA SER A 251 -3.74 -8.97 -6.71
C SER A 251 -4.40 -7.67 -7.15
N TYR A 252 -4.53 -6.72 -6.24
CA TYR A 252 -5.00 -5.38 -6.61
C TYR A 252 -4.30 -4.30 -5.80
N SER A 253 -4.10 -3.15 -6.46
CA SER A 253 -3.45 -1.98 -5.89
C SER A 253 -4.37 -0.78 -6.05
N ALA A 254 -4.80 -0.20 -4.92
CA ALA A 254 -5.53 1.06 -4.92
C ALA A 254 -4.53 2.22 -4.99
N THR A 255 -4.55 2.95 -6.11
CA THR A 255 -3.71 4.13 -6.32
C THR A 255 -4.56 5.38 -6.25
N LYS A 256 -4.15 6.32 -5.38
CA LYS A 256 -4.68 7.68 -5.42
C LYS A 256 -4.14 8.42 -6.64
N ASP A 257 -4.98 9.30 -7.16
CA ASP A 257 -4.57 10.22 -8.20
C ASP A 257 -3.76 11.40 -7.66
N GLU A 258 -2.80 11.87 -8.45
CA GLU A 258 -1.90 12.95 -8.04
C GLU A 258 -2.60 14.32 -8.03
N GLN A 259 -3.54 14.51 -8.96
CA GLN A 259 -4.26 15.77 -9.14
C GLN A 259 -5.47 15.83 -8.20
N GLN A 260 -6.21 14.72 -8.08
CA GLN A 260 -7.37 14.61 -7.21
C GLN A 260 -7.16 13.53 -6.14
N LYS A 261 -6.78 13.97 -4.93
CA LYS A 261 -6.45 13.05 -3.82
C LYS A 261 -7.64 12.22 -3.31
N ASP A 262 -8.86 12.69 -3.53
CA ASP A 262 -10.11 11.98 -3.23
C ASP A 262 -10.38 10.84 -4.20
N TYR A 263 -9.82 10.88 -5.40
CA TYR A 263 -10.06 9.90 -6.44
C TYR A 263 -9.03 8.77 -6.36
N GLY A 264 -9.52 7.54 -6.27
CA GLY A 264 -8.71 6.34 -6.33
C GLY A 264 -9.12 5.44 -7.49
N THR A 265 -8.17 4.70 -8.05
CA THR A 265 -8.46 3.67 -9.05
C THR A 265 -7.82 2.35 -8.65
N ILE A 266 -8.53 1.27 -8.93
CA ILE A 266 -8.03 -0.09 -8.89
C ILE A 266 -8.18 -0.67 -10.29
N VAL A 267 -7.14 -1.37 -10.73
CA VAL A 267 -7.18 -2.24 -11.91
C VAL A 267 -6.84 -3.64 -11.42
N ALA A 268 -7.72 -4.60 -11.66
CA ALA A 268 -7.54 -5.97 -11.23
C ALA A 268 -8.03 -6.94 -12.31
N CYS A 269 -7.25 -7.98 -12.57
CA CYS A 269 -7.67 -9.07 -13.46
C CYS A 269 -8.58 -10.02 -12.67
N ILE A 270 -9.77 -10.30 -13.20
CA ILE A 270 -10.76 -11.18 -12.54
C ILE A 270 -10.70 -12.61 -13.08
N GLY A 271 -10.27 -12.76 -14.33
CA GLY A 271 -10.18 -14.04 -15.02
C GLY A 271 -9.97 -13.86 -16.52
N THR A 272 -10.16 -14.94 -17.28
CA THR A 272 -10.13 -14.91 -18.74
C THR A 272 -11.53 -15.07 -19.33
N LEU A 273 -11.76 -14.56 -20.54
CA LEU A 273 -13.07 -14.61 -21.19
C LEU A 273 -13.60 -16.04 -21.47
N GLN A 274 -12.72 -17.04 -21.48
CA GLN A 274 -13.09 -18.45 -21.64
C GLN A 274 -13.73 -19.07 -20.39
N MET A 275 -13.54 -18.45 -19.22
CA MET A 275 -14.17 -18.92 -17.98
C MET A 275 -15.68 -18.71 -18.02
N ASP A 276 -16.42 -19.51 -17.26
CA ASP A 276 -17.87 -19.36 -17.14
C ASP A 276 -18.26 -17.98 -16.56
N SER A 277 -19.38 -17.43 -17.02
CA SER A 277 -19.82 -16.08 -16.60
C SER A 277 -20.06 -16.00 -15.09
N LYS A 278 -20.65 -17.07 -14.51
CA LYS A 278 -20.91 -17.18 -13.07
C LYS A 278 -19.63 -17.22 -12.24
N HIS A 279 -18.60 -17.89 -12.74
CA HIS A 279 -17.30 -17.95 -12.06
C HIS A 279 -16.61 -16.58 -12.04
N LEU A 280 -16.69 -15.86 -13.16
CA LEU A 280 -16.17 -14.49 -13.26
C LEU A 280 -16.96 -13.53 -12.36
N GLU A 281 -18.28 -13.68 -12.27
CA GLU A 281 -19.12 -12.91 -11.37
C GLU A 281 -18.75 -13.17 -9.90
N SER A 282 -18.60 -14.43 -9.48
CA SER A 282 -18.16 -14.79 -8.13
C SER A 282 -16.81 -14.16 -7.76
N ASN A 283 -15.84 -14.21 -8.68
CA ASN A 283 -14.54 -13.57 -8.49
C ASN A 283 -14.65 -12.03 -8.37
N LEU A 284 -15.53 -11.40 -9.15
CA LEU A 284 -15.82 -9.97 -9.05
C LEU A 284 -16.47 -9.61 -7.71
N ILE A 285 -17.41 -10.42 -7.23
CA ILE A 285 -18.05 -10.24 -5.93
C ILE A 285 -17.02 -10.29 -4.81
N ALA A 286 -16.16 -11.31 -4.80
CA ALA A 286 -15.09 -11.44 -3.81
C ALA A 286 -14.17 -10.21 -3.78
N LEU A 287 -13.83 -9.68 -4.96
CA LEU A 287 -13.04 -8.46 -5.09
C LEU A 287 -13.76 -7.24 -4.50
N LEU A 288 -15.02 -7.01 -4.87
CA LEU A 288 -15.78 -5.86 -4.38
C LEU A 288 -16.00 -5.91 -2.87
N GLN A 289 -16.21 -7.10 -2.31
CA GLN A 289 -16.34 -7.30 -0.86
C GLN A 289 -15.03 -7.00 -0.13
N ASP A 290 -13.88 -7.48 -0.62
CA ASP A 290 -12.58 -7.18 0.00
C ASP A 290 -12.20 -5.70 -0.12
N VAL A 291 -12.51 -5.06 -1.25
CA VAL A 291 -12.36 -3.60 -1.42
C VAL A 291 -13.23 -2.85 -0.42
N ASN A 292 -14.49 -3.25 -0.25
CA ASN A 292 -15.39 -2.61 0.71
C ASN A 292 -14.95 -2.82 2.17
N SER A 293 -14.25 -3.91 2.49
CA SER A 293 -13.68 -4.12 3.84
C SER A 293 -12.64 -3.05 4.25
N MET A 294 -11.98 -2.41 3.26
CA MET A 294 -11.00 -1.34 3.47
C MET A 294 -11.66 0.06 3.53
N ARG A 295 -12.99 0.13 3.55
CA ARG A 295 -13.75 1.38 3.61
C ARG A 295 -13.32 2.21 4.84
N PRO A 296 -13.08 3.52 4.68
CA PRO A 296 -12.90 4.41 5.81
C PRO A 296 -14.21 4.53 6.60
N LYS A 297 -14.11 4.75 7.93
CA LYS A 297 -15.25 4.97 8.84
C LYS A 297 -15.95 6.31 8.57
N ARG A 298 -16.59 6.43 7.40
CA ARG A 298 -17.35 7.59 6.96
C ARG A 298 -18.65 7.15 6.31
N GLU A 299 -19.59 8.07 6.32
CA GLU A 299 -20.83 7.94 5.57
C GLU A 299 -20.58 8.11 4.06
N GLY A 300 -21.39 7.41 3.27
CA GLY A 300 -21.34 7.46 1.82
C GLY A 300 -20.46 6.39 1.17
N LYS A 301 -20.61 6.34 -0.15
CA LYS A 301 -20.07 5.29 -1.01
C LYS A 301 -18.54 5.31 -1.05
N PHE A 302 -17.92 4.15 -0.83
CA PHE A 302 -16.49 3.95 -1.00
C PHE A 302 -16.16 3.57 -2.45
N VAL A 303 -16.89 2.61 -3.01
CA VAL A 303 -16.86 2.27 -4.44
C VAL A 303 -17.86 3.17 -5.17
N THR A 304 -17.38 3.96 -6.12
CA THR A 304 -18.21 4.90 -6.89
C THR A 304 -18.67 4.29 -8.20
N ARG A 305 -17.77 3.63 -8.93
CA ARG A 305 -18.03 3.06 -10.27
C ARG A 305 -17.20 1.82 -10.52
N VAL A 306 -17.76 0.86 -11.24
CA VAL A 306 -17.05 -0.33 -11.74
C VAL A 306 -17.22 -0.39 -13.25
N LEU A 307 -16.11 -0.60 -13.95
CA LEU A 307 -16.06 -0.77 -15.40
C LEU A 307 -15.35 -2.08 -15.71
N LEU A 308 -15.96 -2.93 -16.55
CA LEU A 308 -15.29 -4.07 -17.13
C LEU A 308 -14.65 -3.71 -18.46
N LYS A 309 -13.39 -4.11 -18.61
CA LYS A 309 -12.58 -3.89 -19.82
C LYS A 309 -11.79 -5.14 -20.14
N SER A 310 -11.65 -5.46 -21.42
CA SER A 310 -10.78 -6.55 -21.87
C SER A 310 -9.96 -6.06 -23.07
N PRO A 311 -8.63 -5.91 -22.94
CA PRO A 311 -7.74 -5.58 -24.06
C PRO A 311 -7.74 -6.72 -25.08
N PRO A 312 -7.76 -6.43 -26.41
CA PRO A 312 -7.52 -5.13 -27.04
C PRO A 312 -8.77 -4.25 -27.21
N SER A 313 -9.96 -4.68 -26.80
CA SER A 313 -11.17 -3.87 -26.90
C SER A 313 -11.06 -2.58 -26.10
N GLY A 314 -11.48 -1.46 -26.70
CA GLY A 314 -11.55 -0.14 -26.06
C GLY A 314 -12.84 0.11 -25.28
N GLU A 315 -13.72 -0.88 -25.21
CA GLU A 315 -15.04 -0.76 -24.61
C GLU A 315 -14.98 -0.67 -23.09
N ASN A 316 -15.82 0.22 -22.53
CA ASN A 316 -15.95 0.42 -21.10
C ASN A 316 -17.39 0.10 -20.70
N LEU A 317 -17.61 -1.11 -20.20
CA LEU A 317 -18.95 -1.56 -19.80
C LEU A 317 -19.15 -1.28 -18.32
N LYS A 318 -20.08 -0.39 -17.98
CA LYS A 318 -20.39 0.01 -16.60
C LYS A 318 -21.26 -1.06 -15.94
N ILE A 319 -20.88 -1.43 -14.72
CA ILE A 319 -21.62 -2.37 -13.88
C ILE A 319 -22.09 -1.66 -12.62
N ASP A 320 -23.25 -2.06 -12.10
CA ASP A 320 -23.77 -1.59 -10.82
C ASP A 320 -23.06 -2.29 -9.64
N PRO A 321 -22.21 -1.59 -8.87
CA PRO A 321 -21.50 -2.21 -7.74
C PRO A 321 -22.42 -2.49 -6.54
N PHE A 322 -23.55 -1.78 -6.45
CA PHE A 322 -24.43 -1.81 -5.27
C PHE A 322 -25.25 -3.10 -5.14
N LEU A 323 -25.33 -3.91 -6.20
CA LEU A 323 -25.99 -5.22 -6.14
C LEU A 323 -25.20 -6.22 -5.29
N TYR A 324 -23.88 -6.08 -5.25
CA TYR A 324 -22.96 -7.06 -4.65
C TYR A 324 -22.37 -6.62 -3.31
N ILE A 325 -22.41 -5.31 -3.04
CA ILE A 325 -21.94 -4.73 -1.79
C ILE A 325 -23.15 -4.63 -0.85
N PRO A 326 -23.11 -5.18 0.38
CA PRO A 326 -24.20 -5.05 1.32
C PRO A 326 -24.51 -3.57 1.58
N ALA A 327 -25.80 -3.23 1.56
CA ALA A 327 -26.29 -1.87 1.77
C ALA A 327 -25.70 -1.28 3.06
N GLU A 328 -25.31 -0.01 2.98
CA GLU A 328 -24.48 0.65 3.99
C GLU A 328 -25.04 0.49 5.41
N ALA A 329 -24.25 -0.05 6.33
CA ALA A 329 -24.49 0.17 7.75
C ALA A 329 -24.21 1.65 8.03
N SER A 330 -25.26 2.47 8.14
CA SER A 330 -25.15 3.84 8.61
C SER A 330 -24.47 3.81 9.99
N PHE A 331 -23.24 4.30 10.08
CA PHE A 331 -22.56 4.48 11.36
C PHE A 331 -23.23 5.65 12.08
N SER A 332 -24.40 5.42 12.68
CA SER A 332 -25.02 6.37 13.57
C SER A 332 -24.03 6.65 14.70
N LYS A 333 -23.47 7.86 14.73
CA LYS A 333 -22.76 8.38 15.91
C LYS A 333 -23.73 8.28 17.09
N LYS A 334 -23.59 7.25 17.93
CA LYS A 334 -24.17 7.26 19.27
C LYS A 334 -23.46 8.39 20.00
N SER A 335 -24.12 9.53 20.12
CA SER A 335 -23.73 10.63 20.99
C SER A 335 -23.83 10.14 22.43
N SER A 336 -22.77 9.52 22.94
CA SER A 336 -22.59 9.27 24.36
C SER A 336 -22.26 10.59 25.07
N LYS A 337 -23.29 11.44 25.26
CA LYS A 337 -23.27 12.56 26.21
C LYS A 337 -24.69 13.07 26.49
N ALA A 338 -25.49 12.29 27.21
CA ALA A 338 -26.63 12.76 28.01
C ALA A 338 -27.27 11.57 28.76
N GLU A 339 -26.56 11.02 29.75
CA GLU A 339 -27.15 10.13 30.75
C GLU A 339 -26.19 10.09 31.95
N SER A 340 -26.18 11.19 32.72
CA SER A 340 -25.75 11.27 34.13
C SER A 340 -25.82 12.73 34.60
N ALA A 341 -27.02 13.19 34.95
CA ALA A 341 -27.24 14.35 35.83
C ALA A 341 -28.67 14.28 36.36
N VAL A 342 -28.81 13.48 37.40
CA VAL A 342 -29.89 13.34 38.40
C VAL A 342 -29.06 13.43 39.69
N ASP A 343 -29.23 14.29 40.69
CA ASP A 343 -30.28 15.18 41.19
C ASP A 343 -29.60 16.43 41.79
N ASP A 344 -30.34 17.52 42.07
CA ASP A 344 -30.35 18.19 43.38
C ASP A 344 -31.21 19.48 43.36
N GLU A 345 -32.29 19.42 44.16
CA GLU A 345 -32.98 20.46 44.94
C GLU A 345 -33.60 21.70 44.25
N GLU A 346 -34.93 21.87 44.35
CA GLU A 346 -35.60 22.63 45.43
C GLU A 346 -37.12 22.78 45.16
N GLU A 347 -37.86 22.97 46.26
CA GLU A 347 -39.31 22.97 46.46
C GLU A 347 -40.10 24.07 45.73
N GLY A 348 -41.42 23.89 45.61
CA GLY A 348 -42.34 25.01 45.32
C GLY A 348 -43.72 24.64 44.78
N ASP A 349 -44.56 24.08 45.65
CA ASP A 349 -45.98 24.39 45.91
C ASP A 349 -46.93 24.90 44.78
N GLY A 350 -48.17 24.37 44.75
CA GLY A 350 -49.29 25.06 44.06
C GLY A 350 -50.36 24.21 43.36
N ASP A 351 -51.17 23.50 44.16
CA ASP A 351 -52.64 23.31 44.06
C ASP A 351 -53.42 23.17 42.72
N VAL A 352 -54.18 22.04 42.68
CA VAL A 352 -55.63 21.90 42.43
C VAL A 352 -56.25 22.38 41.11
N GLU A 353 -56.80 21.45 40.30
CA GLU A 353 -58.27 21.30 40.16
C GLU A 353 -58.68 20.01 39.41
N GLN A 354 -59.66 19.32 39.98
CA GLN A 354 -60.29 18.11 39.48
C GLN A 354 -61.44 18.44 38.51
N LYS A 355 -61.68 17.60 37.49
CA LYS A 355 -63.04 17.13 37.19
C LYS A 355 -63.06 15.92 36.27
N ALA A 356 -63.65 14.85 36.81
CA ALA A 356 -64.13 13.67 36.11
C ALA A 356 -65.57 13.90 35.61
N THR A 357 -65.89 13.34 34.44
CA THR A 357 -67.22 12.84 34.00
C THR A 357 -66.94 11.92 32.81
N ALA A 358 -67.05 10.59 32.90
CA ALA A 358 -68.25 9.75 32.92
C ALA A 358 -69.05 9.71 31.59
N THR A 359 -69.13 8.49 31.03
CA THR A 359 -70.21 7.93 30.17
C THR A 359 -70.24 8.30 28.69
N ALA A 360 -69.81 7.36 27.84
CA ALA A 360 -70.61 6.63 26.82
C ALA A 360 -69.68 5.85 25.89
#